data_AF-A0A3B9GB93-F1
#
_entry.id   AF-A0A3B9GB93-F1
#
_cell.length_a   1.000
_cell.length_b   1.000
_cell.length_c   1.000
_cell.angle_alpha   90.00
_cell.angle_beta   90.00
_cell.angle_gamma   90.00
#
_symmetry.space_group_name_H-M   'P 1'
#
loop_
_entity.id
_entity.type
_entity.pdbx_description
1 polymer ?
#
loop_
_entity_poly.entity_id
_entity_poly.type
_entity_poly.pdbx_seq_one_letter_code
_entity_poly.pdbx_strand_id
1 'polypeptide(L)'
;YDKRWMYEESLKMPLIISWPGVIKPGSRNTDLVQNLDYAQTFLEMAGVETPSDMQGASLVPLLKGNKPDDWRKSIYYHYYEYPS
;
A
#
# COMPACT_ATOMS: atom_id res chain seq x y z
N TYR A 1 -23.69 7.18 -7.37
CA TYR A 1 -22.46 7.23 -6.57
C TYR A 1 -21.28 7.17 -7.51
N ASP A 2 -20.37 8.13 -7.41
CA ASP A 2 -19.24 8.33 -8.33
C ASP A 2 -17.92 8.12 -7.56
N LYS A 3 -16.88 7.64 -8.22
CA LYS A 3 -15.55 7.40 -7.62
C LYS A 3 -14.79 8.69 -7.28
N ARG A 4 -15.27 9.84 -7.75
CA ARG A 4 -14.71 11.17 -7.42
C ARG A 4 -14.89 11.54 -5.95
N TRP A 5 -15.84 10.92 -5.26
CA TRP A 5 -16.13 11.22 -3.85
C TRP A 5 -15.26 10.39 -2.91
N MET A 6 -14.83 11.00 -1.81
CA MET A 6 -13.94 10.40 -0.79
C MET A 6 -14.69 9.50 0.19
N TYR A 7 -15.56 8.63 -0.32
CA TYR A 7 -16.24 7.60 0.48
C TYR A 7 -15.36 6.35 0.58
N GLU A 8 -15.47 5.60 1.68
CA GLU A 8 -14.69 4.38 1.89
C GLU A 8 -14.91 3.39 0.73
N GLU A 9 -16.12 3.32 0.22
CA GLU A 9 -16.54 2.49 -0.92
C GLU A 9 -15.87 2.89 -2.25
N SER A 10 -15.41 4.14 -2.38
CA SER A 10 -14.70 4.63 -3.57
C SER A 10 -13.19 4.35 -3.48
N LEU A 11 -12.61 4.50 -2.29
CA LEU A 11 -11.16 4.46 -2.07
C LEU A 11 -10.62 3.10 -1.64
N LYS A 12 -11.42 2.28 -0.95
CA LYS A 12 -10.99 0.98 -0.45
C LYS A 12 -11.09 -0.08 -1.53
N MET A 13 -9.94 -0.60 -1.95
CA MET A 13 -9.85 -1.64 -2.97
C MET A 13 -9.40 -2.98 -2.35
N PRO A 14 -9.85 -4.12 -2.90
CA PRO A 14 -9.29 -5.41 -2.53
C PRO A 14 -7.83 -5.50 -3.02
N LEU A 15 -6.94 -5.98 -2.15
CA LEU A 15 -5.56 -6.30 -2.47
C LEU A 15 -5.27 -7.73 -2.01
N ILE A 16 -4.86 -8.59 -2.96
CA ILE A 16 -4.46 -9.97 -2.71
C ILE A 16 -3.05 -10.14 -3.26
N ILE A 17 -2.15 -10.67 -2.44
CA ILE A 17 -0.74 -10.88 -2.79
C ILE A 17 -0.39 -12.34 -2.50
N SER A 18 0.31 -12.99 -3.43
CA SER A 18 0.83 -14.34 -3.27
C SER A 18 2.34 -14.33 -3.42
N TRP A 19 3.04 -14.80 -2.37
CA TRP A 19 4.49 -14.97 -2.38
C TRP A 19 4.84 -16.24 -1.58
N PRO A 20 4.93 -17.40 -2.27
CA PRO A 20 5.22 -18.67 -1.64
C PRO A 20 6.54 -18.64 -0.86
N GLY A 21 6.55 -19.24 0.33
CA GLY A 21 7.72 -19.27 1.22
C GLY A 21 7.96 -17.97 1.99
N VAL A 22 7.23 -16.88 1.69
CA VAL A 22 7.34 -15.61 2.42
C VAL A 22 6.04 -15.26 3.13
N ILE A 23 4.92 -15.25 2.40
CA ILE A 23 3.61 -14.94 2.96
C ILE A 23 2.99 -16.21 3.55
N LYS A 24 2.50 -16.12 4.80
CA LYS A 24 1.71 -17.18 5.42
C LYS A 24 0.40 -17.37 4.65
N PRO A 25 0.12 -18.55 4.07
CA PRO A 25 -1.12 -18.77 3.32
C PRO A 25 -2.37 -18.49 4.17
N GLY A 26 -3.36 -17.84 3.55
CA GLY A 26 -4.62 -17.48 4.21
C GLY A 26 -4.52 -16.37 5.27
N SER A 27 -3.36 -15.74 5.45
CA SER A 27 -3.23 -14.61 6.36
C SER A 27 -4.02 -13.39 5.88
N ARG A 28 -4.50 -12.60 6.83
CA ARG A 28 -5.16 -11.32 6.59
C ARG A 28 -4.41 -10.21 7.31
N ASN A 29 -4.14 -9.12 6.61
CA ASN A 29 -3.57 -7.90 7.17
C ASN A 29 -4.61 -6.76 7.05
N THR A 30 -4.72 -5.93 8.08
CA THR A 30 -5.67 -4.79 8.14
C THR A 30 -4.94 -3.45 8.30
N ASP A 31 -3.62 -3.44 8.17
CA ASP A 31 -2.82 -2.22 8.18
C ASP A 31 -3.08 -1.41 6.91
N LEU A 32 -2.90 -0.10 7.02
CA LEU A 32 -3.17 0.83 5.95
C LEU A 32 -2.07 0.77 4.88
N VAL A 33 -2.49 0.49 3.63
CA VAL A 33 -1.62 0.41 2.46
C VAL A 33 -2.18 1.26 1.32
N GLN A 34 -1.31 1.63 0.39
CA GLN A 34 -1.62 2.48 -0.75
C GLN A 34 -1.05 1.88 -2.03
N ASN A 35 -1.57 2.30 -3.18
CA ASN A 35 -1.01 1.95 -4.48
C ASN A 35 0.44 2.44 -4.67
N LEU A 36 0.84 3.54 -4.00
CA LEU A 36 2.22 4.04 -4.01
C LEU A 36 3.22 3.03 -3.44
N ASP A 37 2.78 2.16 -2.53
CA ASP A 37 3.64 1.19 -1.83
C ASP A 37 4.22 0.11 -2.75
N TYR A 38 3.57 -0.14 -3.90
CA TYR A 38 3.94 -1.24 -4.79
C TYR A 38 5.32 -1.04 -5.39
N ALA A 39 5.67 0.19 -5.75
CA ALA A 39 6.94 0.48 -6.38
C ALA A 39 8.11 0.18 -5.43
N GLN A 40 8.09 0.69 -4.20
CA GLN A 40 9.10 0.35 -3.19
C GLN A 40 9.12 -1.14 -2.83
N THR A 41 7.95 -1.78 -2.79
CA THR A 41 7.87 -3.23 -2.55
C THR A 41 8.63 -4.00 -3.62
N PHE A 42 8.45 -3.67 -4.90
CA PHE A 42 9.15 -4.34 -6.00
C PHE A 42 10.66 -4.06 -5.99
N LEU A 43 11.07 -2.82 -5.67
CA LEU A 43 12.49 -2.48 -5.56
C LEU A 43 13.17 -3.28 -4.44
N GLU A 44 12.57 -3.35 -3.25
CA GLU A 44 13.11 -4.16 -2.14
C GLU A 44 13.17 -5.64 -2.52
N MET A 45 12.12 -6.18 -3.16
CA MET A 45 12.10 -7.56 -3.64
C MET A 45 13.21 -7.84 -4.67
N ALA A 46 13.58 -6.86 -5.47
CA ALA A 46 14.65 -6.94 -6.46
C ALA A 46 16.05 -6.66 -5.87
N GLY A 47 16.14 -6.28 -4.59
CA GLY A 47 17.41 -5.87 -3.96
C GLY A 47 17.94 -4.54 -4.48
N VAL A 48 17.06 -3.68 -5.02
CA VAL A 48 17.39 -2.36 -5.55
C VAL A 48 17.13 -1.30 -4.49
N GLU A 49 18.04 -0.33 -4.37
CA GLU A 49 17.88 0.79 -3.46
C GLU A 49 16.67 1.64 -3.85
N THR A 50 15.89 2.05 -2.85
CA THR A 50 14.71 2.90 -3.05
C THR A 50 15.14 4.38 -3.11
N PRO A 51 14.82 5.10 -4.20
CA PRO A 51 15.01 6.55 -4.26
C PRO A 51 14.30 7.30 -3.12
N SER A 52 14.95 8.31 -2.56
CA SER A 52 14.48 9.04 -1.36
C SER A 52 13.26 9.92 -1.59
N ASP A 53 12.92 10.21 -2.84
CA ASP A 53 11.78 11.03 -3.24
C ASP A 53 10.47 10.24 -3.39
N MET A 54 10.54 8.91 -3.31
CA MET A 54 9.34 8.07 -3.33
C MET A 54 8.57 8.14 -2.01
N GLN A 55 7.25 8.24 -2.10
CA GLN A 55 6.37 8.51 -0.96
C GLN A 55 5.66 7.28 -0.38
N GLY A 56 5.67 6.14 -1.08
CA GLY A 56 5.18 4.86 -0.53
C GLY A 56 6.07 4.28 0.58
N ALA A 57 5.69 3.13 1.10
CA ALA A 57 6.54 2.28 1.94
C ALA A 57 6.47 0.84 1.44
N SER A 58 7.60 0.14 1.47
CA SER A 58 7.62 -1.27 1.08
C SER A 58 6.69 -2.09 1.98
N LEU A 59 5.89 -2.96 1.35
CA LEU A 59 5.00 -3.89 2.04
C LEU A 59 5.73 -5.13 2.55
N VAL A 60 6.98 -5.37 2.15
CA VAL A 60 7.73 -6.59 2.48
C VAL A 60 7.72 -6.93 3.98
N PRO A 61 7.90 -5.97 4.92
CA PRO A 61 7.76 -6.26 6.35
C PRO A 61 6.39 -6.81 6.71
N LEU A 62 5.31 -6.21 6.20
CA LEU A 62 3.94 -6.66 6.43
C LEU A 62 3.69 -8.04 5.82
N LEU A 63 4.22 -8.30 4.62
CA LEU A 63 4.12 -9.60 3.94
C LEU A 63 4.82 -10.72 4.73
N LYS A 64 5.88 -10.38 5.47
CA LYS A 64 6.59 -11.27 6.41
C LYS A 64 5.93 -11.36 7.79
N GLY A 65 4.80 -10.66 8.01
CA GLY A 65 4.07 -10.65 9.27
C GLY A 65 4.62 -9.69 10.33
N ASN A 66 5.53 -8.79 9.97
CA ASN A 66 6.18 -7.86 10.88
C ASN A 66 5.74 -6.43 10.56
N LYS A 67 4.90 -5.84 11.41
CA LYS A 67 4.51 -4.43 11.29
C LYS A 67 5.56 -3.51 11.92
N PRO A 68 6.15 -2.56 11.17
CA PRO A 68 7.01 -1.53 11.74
C PRO A 68 6.27 -0.65 12.76
N ASP A 69 6.97 -0.19 13.80
CA ASP A 69 6.38 0.64 14.87
C ASP A 69 5.91 2.02 14.37
N ASP A 70 6.57 2.53 13.33
CA ASP A 70 6.30 3.80 12.66
C ASP A 70 5.37 3.67 11.46
N TRP A 71 4.69 2.53 11.30
CA TRP A 71 3.75 2.34 10.19
C TRP A 71 2.67 3.42 10.18
N ARG A 72 2.28 3.85 8.98
CA ARG A 72 1.33 4.95 8.78
C ARG A 72 0.01 4.69 9.51
N LYS A 73 -0.56 5.77 10.07
CA LYS A 73 -1.83 5.77 10.82
C LYS A 73 -2.99 6.38 10.03
N SER A 74 -2.70 6.97 8.87
CA SER A 74 -3.67 7.63 8.00
C SER A 74 -3.27 7.46 6.54
N ILE A 75 -4.26 7.58 5.66
CA ILE A 75 -4.09 7.62 4.21
C ILE A 75 -4.45 9.03 3.74
N TYR A 76 -3.62 9.60 2.87
CA TYR A 76 -3.93 10.83 2.17
C TYR A 76 -4.51 10.50 0.80
N TYR A 77 -5.68 11.07 0.49
CA TYR A 77 -6.32 10.99 -0.81
C TYR A 77 -6.61 12.41 -1.28
N HIS A 78 -6.24 12.72 -2.51
CA HIS A 78 -6.46 14.02 -3.11
C HIS A 78 -7.16 13.83 -4.45
N TYR A 79 -8.29 14.48 -4.61
CA TYR A 79 -8.99 14.62 -5.88
C TYR A 79 -8.99 16.09 -6.29
N TYR A 80 -8.60 16.38 -7.53
CA TYR A 80 -8.54 17.74 -8.07
C TYR A 80 -9.53 17.88 -9.23
N GLU A 81 -10.38 18.91 -9.19
CA GLU A 81 -11.36 19.23 -10.24
C GLU A 81 -11.24 20.71 -10.63
N TYR A 82 -10.91 21.00 -11.89
CA TYR A 82 -10.88 22.35 -12.46
C TYR A 82 -11.03 22.29 -14.00
N PRO A 83 -11.76 23.20 -14.68
CA PRO A 83 -12.81 24.10 -14.20
C PRO A 83 -14.15 23.41 -14.44
N SER A 84 -14.53 22.49 -13.56
CA SER A 84 -15.79 21.74 -13.69
C SER A 84 -17.01 22.63 -13.49
#